data_AF-A0A8T6DMS5-F1
#
_entry.id   AF-A0A8T6DMS5-F1
#
_cell.length_a   1.000
_cell.length_b   1.000
_cell.length_c   1.000
_cell.angle_alpha   90.00
_cell.angle_beta   90.00
_cell.angle_gamma   90.00
#
_symmetry.space_group_name_H-M   'P 1'
#
loop_
_entity.id
_entity.type
_entity.pdbx_description
1 polymer ?
#
loop_
_entity_poly.entity_id
_entity_poly.type
_entity_poly.pdbx_seq_one_letter_code
_entity_poly.pdbx_strand_id
1 'polypeptide(L)' 'MRTTLNIDSELLDKVVDATGEKTKSGAVNAALKEYIRRKHVQEFIDSWGKVIVDDYSEQALEAEKKKRAFLDSLGREPS' A
#
# COMPACT_ATOMS: atom_id res chain seq x y z
N MET A 1 -18.40 22.21 4.47
CA MET A 1 -18.94 22.66 5.77
C MET A 1 -17.98 23.68 6.35
N ARG A 2 -18.48 24.75 6.99
CA ARG A 2 -17.62 25.70 7.71
C ARG A 2 -17.42 25.21 9.14
N THR A 3 -16.18 25.01 9.53
CA THR A 3 -15.79 24.59 10.86
C THR A 3 -14.88 25.66 11.45
N THR A 4 -15.13 26.05 12.70
CA THR A 4 -14.26 26.98 13.43
C THR A 4 -13.27 26.16 14.24
N LEU A 5 -11.97 26.34 14.00
CA LEU A 5 -10.88 25.70 14.72
C LEU A 5 -9.87 26.79 15.12
N ASN A 6 -9.25 26.64 16.27
CA ASN A 6 -8.14 27.50 16.67
C ASN A 6 -6.83 26.93 16.11
N ILE A 7 -6.14 27.71 15.28
CA ILE A 7 -4.90 27.32 14.59
C ILE A 7 -3.93 28.48 14.70
N ASP A 8 -2.67 28.18 14.94
CA ASP A 8 -1.58 29.16 14.88
C ASP A 8 -1.54 29.87 13.51
N SER A 9 -1.50 31.21 13.53
CA SER A 9 -1.56 32.01 12.31
C SER A 9 -0.31 31.86 11.44
N GLU A 10 0.87 31.77 12.05
CA GLU A 10 2.13 31.65 11.32
C GLU A 10 2.22 30.27 10.65
N LEU A 11 1.75 29.22 11.32
CA LEU A 11 1.64 27.89 10.74
C LEU A 11 0.72 27.91 9.52
N LEU A 12 -0.43 28.58 9.61
CA LEU A 12 -1.39 28.66 8.52
C LEU A 12 -0.81 29.38 7.30
N ASP A 13 -0.06 30.45 7.51
CA ASP A 13 0.60 31.19 6.43
C ASP A 13 1.70 30.34 5.78
N LYS A 14 2.51 29.60 6.56
CA LYS A 14 3.48 28.63 6.03
C LYS A 14 2.83 27.53 5.20
N VAL A 15 1.65 27.05 5.61
CA VAL A 15 0.91 26.02 4.85
C VAL A 15 0.38 26.60 3.55
N VAL A 16 -0.08 27.85 3.53
CA VAL A 16 -0.48 28.55 2.29
C VAL A 16 0.69 28.65 1.33
N ASP A 17 1.86 29.09 1.80
CA ASP A 17 3.07 29.20 0.98
C ASP A 17 3.53 27.83 0.45
N ALA A 18 3.52 26.80 1.31
CA ALA A 18 3.93 25.46 0.94
C ALA A 18 2.96 24.76 -0.03
N THR A 19 1.66 25.08 0.02
CA THR A 19 0.64 24.46 -0.84
C THR A 19 0.42 25.25 -2.14
N GLY A 20 0.82 26.52 -2.21
CA GLY A 20 0.56 27.41 -3.35
C GLY A 20 -0.91 27.79 -3.51
N GLU A 21 -1.73 27.50 -2.50
CA GLU A 21 -3.17 27.75 -2.53
C GLU A 21 -3.48 29.23 -2.29
N LYS A 22 -4.53 29.74 -2.95
CA LYS A 22 -4.91 31.16 -2.83
C LYS A 22 -5.64 31.49 -1.52
N THR A 23 -6.12 30.47 -0.82
CA THR A 23 -6.99 30.63 0.35
C THR A 23 -6.51 29.76 1.50
N LYS A 24 -6.64 30.27 2.73
CA LYS A 24 -6.32 29.54 3.96
C LYS A 24 -7.07 28.22 4.07
N SER A 25 -8.36 28.20 3.71
CA SER A 25 -9.16 26.97 3.71
C SER A 25 -8.71 25.96 2.65
N GLY A 26 -8.32 26.42 1.45
CA GLY A 26 -7.76 25.57 0.41
C GLY A 26 -6.47 24.91 0.86
N ALA A 27 -5.55 25.70 1.41
CA ALA A 27 -4.27 25.25 1.94
C ALA A 27 -4.44 24.18 3.03
N VAL A 28 -5.34 24.41 4.00
CA VAL A 28 -5.64 23.44 5.07
C VAL A 28 -6.22 22.16 4.50
N ASN A 29 -7.18 22.24 3.57
CA ASN A 29 -7.78 21.05 2.96
C ASN A 29 -6.75 20.24 2.18
N ALA A 30 -5.86 20.89 1.42
CA ALA A 30 -4.80 20.22 0.68
C ALA A 30 -3.81 19.53 1.63
N ALA A 31 -3.37 20.22 2.68
CA ALA A 31 -2.46 19.67 3.69
C ALA A 31 -3.05 18.45 4.41
N LEU A 32 -4.34 18.52 4.80
CA LEU A 32 -5.02 17.40 5.46
C LEU A 32 -5.18 16.18 4.55
N LYS A 33 -5.51 16.39 3.27
CA LYS A 33 -5.59 15.30 2.28
C LYS A 33 -4.24 14.61 2.13
N GLU A 34 -3.17 15.39 2.02
CA GLU A 34 -1.82 14.85 1.89
C GLU A 34 -1.37 14.11 3.17
N TYR A 35 -1.71 14.64 4.35
CA TYR A 35 -1.44 13.97 5.62
C TYR A 35 -2.10 12.59 5.70
N ILE A 36 -3.40 12.50 5.37
CA ILE A 36 -4.13 11.23 5.35
C ILE A 36 -3.52 10.27 4.33
N ARG A 37 -3.19 10.76 3.12
CA ARG A 37 -2.55 9.95 2.08
C ARG A 37 -1.23 9.34 2.57
N ARG A 38 -0.38 10.13 3.24
CA ARG A 38 0.88 9.66 3.81
C ARG A 38 0.66 8.62 4.90
N LYS A 39 -0.37 8.78 5.73
CA LYS A 39 -0.73 7.80 6.76
C LYS A 39 -1.12 6.45 6.16
N HIS A 40 -1.99 6.43 5.14
CA HIS A 40 -2.36 5.19 4.47
C HIS A 40 -1.15 4.49 3.80
N VAL A 41 -0.25 5.26 3.17
CA VAL A 41 0.97 4.69 2.59
C VAL A 41 1.86 4.09 3.69
N GLN A 42 1.99 4.76 4.83
CA GLN A 42 2.77 4.22 5.95
C GLN A 42 2.15 2.94 6.51
N GLU A 43 0.83 2.93 6.74
CA GLU A 43 0.10 1.74 7.20
C GLU A 43 0.23 0.57 6.22
N PHE A 44 0.22 0.86 4.91
CA PHE A 44 0.46 -0.14 3.87
C PHE A 44 1.88 -0.71 3.95
N ILE A 45 2.91 0.13 4.08
CA ILE A 45 4.31 -0.30 4.23
C ILE A 45 4.48 -1.16 5.48
N ASP A 46 3.92 -0.72 6.62
CA ASP A 46 3.99 -1.43 7.90
C ASP A 46 3.29 -2.80 7.82
N SER A 47 2.25 -2.91 7.00
CA SER A 47 1.53 -4.16 6.73
C SER A 47 2.27 -5.08 5.74
N TRP A 48 3.02 -4.49 4.79
CA TRP A 48 3.79 -5.23 3.78
C TRP A 48 4.88 -6.13 4.39
N GLY A 49 5.41 -5.76 5.55
CA GLY A 49 6.35 -6.59 6.33
C GLY A 49 5.73 -7.75 7.11
N LYS A 50 4.39 -7.88 7.11
CA LYS A 50 3.67 -8.98 7.78
C LYS A 50 3.11 -10.02 6.81
N VAL A 51 3.43 -9.92 5.52
CA VAL A 51 3.12 -11.00 4.58
C VAL A 51 4.04 -12.17 4.93
N ILE A 52 3.52 -13.08 5.76
CA ILE A 52 4.06 -14.43 5.89
C ILE A 52 3.85 -15.06 4.52
N VAL A 53 4.91 -15.04 3.70
CA VAL A 53 4.97 -15.90 2.53
C VAL A 53 5.15 -17.30 3.10
N ASP A 54 4.04 -18.03 3.25
CA ASP A 54 4.14 -19.47 3.47
C ASP A 54 4.93 -20.03 2.28
N ASP A 55 6.09 -20.59 2.58
CA ASP A 55 6.98 -21.15 1.58
C ASP A 55 6.39 -22.48 1.09
N TYR A 56 5.47 -22.39 0.12
CA TYR A 56 4.85 -23.56 -0.51
C TYR A 56 5.81 -24.31 -1.45
N SER A 57 7.10 -23.98 -1.48
CA SER A 57 8.08 -24.57 -2.40
C SER A 57 8.17 -26.09 -2.26
N GLU A 58 8.10 -26.63 -1.04
CA GLU A 58 8.15 -28.08 -0.81
C GLU A 58 6.90 -28.79 -1.34
N GLN A 59 5.71 -28.25 -1.10
CA GLN A 59 4.44 -28.82 -1.58
C GLN A 59 4.31 -28.75 -3.10
N ALA A 60 4.78 -27.65 -3.70
CA ALA A 60 4.82 -27.49 -5.16
C ALA A 60 5.77 -28.50 -5.81
N LEU A 61 6.94 -28.73 -5.21
CA LEU A 61 7.93 -29.71 -5.69
C LEU A 61 7.39 -31.15 -5.59
N GLU A 62 6.70 -31.49 -4.50
CA GLU A 62 6.06 -32.80 -4.36
C GLU A 62 4.91 -33.01 -5.37
N ALA A 63 4.09 -31.98 -5.58
CA ALA A 63 3.02 -32.03 -6.58
C ALA A 63 3.59 -32.22 -7.99
N GLU A 64 4.72 -31.57 -8.32
CA GLU A 64 5.40 -31.71 -9.60
C GLU A 64 6.00 -33.12 -9.78
N LYS A 65 6.65 -33.66 -8.74
CA LYS A 65 7.15 -35.05 -8.72
C LYS A 65 6.03 -36.06 -8.92
N LYS A 66 4.89 -35.89 -8.22
CA LYS A 66 3.71 -36.75 -8.39
C LYS A 66 3.10 -36.63 -9.78
N LYS A 67 2.98 -35.42 -10.31
CA LYS A 67 2.50 -35.16 -11.67
C LYS A 67 3.40 -35.82 -12.71
N ARG A 68 4.71 -35.74 -12.54
CA ARG A 68 5.70 -36.34 -13.45
C ARG A 68 5.69 -37.87 -13.39
N ALA A 69 5.63 -38.46 -12.19
CA ALA A 69 5.46 -39.91 -12.02
C ALA A 69 4.11 -40.41 -12.58
N PHE A 70 3.04 -39.61 -12.45
CA PHE A 70 1.73 -39.93 -13.00
C PHE A 70 1.73 -39.90 -14.54
N LEU A 71 2.34 -38.88 -15.16
CA LEU A 71 2.46 -38.80 -16.62
C LEU A 71 3.30 -39.94 -17.21
N ASP A 72 4.39 -40.30 -16.52
CA ASP A 72 5.24 -41.44 -16.87
C ASP A 72 4.47 -42.77 -16.79
N SER A 73 3.64 -42.94 -15.75
CA SER A 73 2.78 -44.12 -15.59
C SER A 73 1.68 -44.24 -16.67
N LEU A 74 1.35 -43.14 -17.35
CA LEU A 74 0.36 -43.08 -18.42
C LEU A 74 0.98 -43.24 -19.82
N GLY A 75 2.30 -43.45 -19.92
CA GLY A 75 3.00 -43.71 -21.19
C GLY A 75 2.92 -42.55 -22.20
N ARG A 76 2.69 -41.31 -21.74
CA ARG A 76 2.71 -40.12 -22.57
C ARG A 76 3.92 -39.28 -22.23
N GLU A 77 4.94 -39.35 -23.07
CA GLU A 77 6.01 -38.35 -23.05
C GLU A 77 5.47 -37.00 -23.53
N PRO A 78 5.81 -35.88 -22.86
CA PRO A 78 5.48 -34.56 -23.34
C PRO A 78 6.33 -34.23 -24.57
N SER A 79 5.69 -33.70 -25.61
CA SER A 79 6.34 -33.14 -26.81
C SER A 79 6.79 -31.71 -26.58
#